data_AF-A0A956QCJ3-F1
#
_entry.id   AF-A0A956QCJ3-F1
#
_cell.length_a   1.000
_cell.length_b   1.000
_cell.length_c   1.000
_cell.angle_alpha   90.00
_cell.angle_beta   90.00
_cell.angle_gamma   90.00
#
_symmetry.space_group_name_H-M   'P 1'
#
loop_
_entity.id
_entity.type
_entity.pdbx_description
1 polymer ?
#
loop_
_entity_poly.entity_id
_entity_poly.type
_entity_poly.pdbx_seq_one_letter_code
_entity_poly.pdbx_strand_id
1 'polypeptide(L)'
;HGQSEMYDDNGHGTHVSGIAAGDGTASKNLFKGAAPEAGLVGIKVLDEKGEGRFSDIIKGVQWAVENKDRLNIKVLNLSLGGTASKPYAEDPLAQALDAAWQAGLFPVVAAGNDGPFTRTITTPGHALNVMTVGASDDKATPDISDDKVGSFSSRGPTRPDGLMKPDIVAPGVRITSADAFSDGYTTKSGTSMSAPMVAGIAALLLEADPQATPEQLKNAMKASGRHLVLGGDETVQGAGLVDAVAALDQLSQSPALAGSATPR
;
A
#
# COMPACT_ATOMS: atom_id res chain seq x y z
N HIS A 1 15.27 -15.74 9.64
CA HIS A 1 15.64 -16.93 8.86
C HIS A 1 17.15 -17.22 8.80
N GLY A 2 17.97 -16.71 9.74
CA GLY A 2 19.38 -17.14 9.88
C GLY A 2 20.36 -16.75 8.76
N GLN A 3 19.90 -16.05 7.72
CA GLN A 3 20.75 -15.51 6.65
C GLN A 3 21.32 -14.14 7.02
N SER A 4 22.56 -13.87 6.61
CA SER A 4 23.27 -12.61 6.85
C SER A 4 23.11 -11.57 5.73
N GLU A 5 22.72 -12.01 4.54
CA GLU A 5 22.49 -11.14 3.38
C GLU A 5 20.99 -11.02 3.06
N MET A 6 20.61 -9.95 2.36
CA MET A 6 19.24 -9.78 1.87
C MET A 6 18.96 -10.80 0.76
N TYR A 7 17.81 -11.46 0.81
CA TYR A 7 17.42 -12.48 -0.16
C TYR A 7 15.90 -12.60 -0.26
N ASP A 8 15.42 -13.12 -1.38
CA ASP A 8 14.02 -13.50 -1.60
C ASP A 8 13.97 -14.89 -2.26
N ASP A 9 13.44 -15.87 -1.53
CA ASP A 9 13.28 -17.27 -1.96
C ASP A 9 11.87 -17.57 -2.49
N ASN A 10 10.99 -16.57 -2.55
CA ASN A 10 9.63 -16.67 -3.08
C ASN A 10 9.41 -15.83 -4.35
N GLY A 11 10.01 -14.64 -4.40
CA GLY A 11 9.93 -13.67 -5.49
C GLY A 11 8.80 -12.63 -5.35
N HIS A 12 7.86 -12.83 -4.44
CA HIS A 12 6.80 -11.84 -4.16
C HIS A 12 7.38 -10.55 -3.58
N GLY A 13 8.33 -10.64 -2.65
CA GLY A 13 8.92 -9.48 -1.99
C GLY A 13 9.70 -8.58 -2.96
N THR A 14 10.46 -9.18 -3.88
CA THR A 14 11.17 -8.48 -4.95
C THR A 14 10.20 -7.78 -5.90
N HIS A 15 9.14 -8.47 -6.33
CA HIS A 15 8.13 -7.89 -7.22
C HIS A 15 7.43 -6.67 -6.58
N VAL A 16 7.02 -6.81 -5.32
CA VAL A 16 6.40 -5.74 -4.53
C VAL A 16 7.34 -4.55 -4.34
N SER A 17 8.60 -4.82 -3.96
CA SER A 17 9.62 -3.78 -3.78
C SER A 17 9.91 -3.01 -5.07
N GLY A 18 9.93 -3.71 -6.21
CA GLY A 18 10.12 -3.08 -7.52
C GLY A 18 8.98 -2.15 -7.91
N ILE A 19 7.73 -2.45 -7.54
CA ILE A 19 6.58 -1.54 -7.79
C ILE A 19 6.72 -0.28 -6.95
N ALA A 20 7.15 -0.41 -5.70
CA ALA A 20 7.31 0.73 -4.82
C ALA A 20 8.48 1.64 -5.25
N ALA A 21 9.65 1.07 -5.52
CA ALA A 21 10.89 1.86 -5.67
C ALA A 21 11.91 1.31 -6.67
N GLY A 22 11.50 0.46 -7.63
CA GLY A 22 12.41 -0.02 -8.67
C GLY A 22 12.91 1.12 -9.57
N ASP A 23 14.21 1.20 -9.82
CA ASP A 23 14.81 2.25 -10.65
C ASP A 23 14.44 2.16 -12.14
N GLY A 24 13.99 0.99 -12.59
CA GLY A 24 13.58 0.72 -13.97
C GLY A 24 14.76 0.57 -14.96
N THR A 25 16.01 0.53 -14.50
CA THR A 25 17.20 0.57 -15.36
C THR A 25 17.26 -0.59 -16.36
N ALA A 26 16.98 -1.82 -15.91
CA ALA A 26 16.96 -3.02 -16.75
C ALA A 26 15.92 -2.96 -17.89
N SER A 27 14.89 -2.10 -17.78
CA SER A 27 13.87 -1.88 -18.82
C SER A 27 13.98 -0.53 -19.53
N LYS A 28 15.11 0.18 -19.39
CA LYS A 28 15.29 1.54 -19.92
C LYS A 28 14.20 2.52 -19.42
N ASN A 29 13.88 2.44 -18.13
CA ASN A 29 12.86 3.21 -17.41
C ASN A 29 11.39 2.85 -17.72
N LEU A 30 11.11 1.77 -18.46
CA LEU A 30 9.73 1.40 -18.78
C LEU A 30 8.94 0.90 -17.57
N PHE A 31 9.57 0.08 -16.71
CA PHE A 31 8.95 -0.51 -15.52
C PHE A 31 9.58 0.06 -14.25
N LYS A 32 9.53 1.39 -14.17
CA LYS A 32 9.99 2.17 -13.03
C LYS A 32 8.94 2.14 -11.92
N GLY A 33 9.37 1.99 -10.67
CA GLY A 33 8.51 2.02 -9.50
C GLY A 33 7.93 3.40 -9.24
N ALA A 34 6.99 3.48 -8.30
CA ALA A 34 6.32 4.73 -7.97
C ALA A 34 7.27 5.79 -7.37
N ALA A 35 8.23 5.39 -6.52
CA ALA A 35 9.25 6.25 -5.92
C ALA A 35 10.66 5.67 -6.14
N PRO A 36 11.24 5.81 -7.35
CA PRO A 36 12.46 5.11 -7.78
C PRO A 36 13.73 5.44 -7.00
N GLU A 37 13.74 6.59 -6.31
CA GLU A 37 14.87 7.07 -5.51
C GLU A 37 14.66 6.82 -4.01
N ALA A 38 13.54 6.22 -3.62
CA ALA A 38 13.29 5.89 -2.22
C ALA A 38 14.16 4.71 -1.75
N GLY A 39 14.67 4.81 -0.51
CA GLY A 39 15.35 3.70 0.14
C GLY A 39 14.39 2.55 0.47
N LEU A 40 14.88 1.31 0.37
CA LEU A 40 14.13 0.09 0.72
C LEU A 40 14.73 -0.59 1.95
N VAL A 41 13.84 -1.08 2.82
CA VAL A 41 14.20 -1.92 3.98
C VAL A 41 13.40 -3.22 3.90
N GLY A 42 14.10 -4.32 3.63
CA GLY A 42 13.49 -5.66 3.56
C GLY A 42 13.30 -6.27 4.96
N ILE A 43 12.05 -6.58 5.33
CA ILE A 43 11.70 -7.28 6.57
C ILE A 43 11.00 -8.60 6.21
N LYS A 44 11.78 -9.67 6.08
CA LYS A 44 11.25 -11.00 5.73
C LYS A 44 10.50 -11.61 6.91
N VAL A 45 9.17 -11.65 6.79
CA VAL A 45 8.23 -12.25 7.77
C VAL A 45 7.44 -13.43 7.20
N LEU A 46 7.62 -13.73 5.91
CA LEU A 46 7.02 -14.86 5.20
C LEU A 46 8.11 -15.84 4.78
N ASP A 47 7.76 -17.13 4.76
CA ASP A 47 8.62 -18.22 4.31
C ASP A 47 8.71 -18.31 2.77
N GLU A 48 9.39 -19.33 2.25
CA GLU A 48 9.61 -19.55 0.82
C GLU A 48 8.30 -19.79 0.04
N LYS A 49 7.20 -20.15 0.71
CA LYS A 49 5.88 -20.34 0.10
C LYS A 49 5.03 -19.08 0.15
N GLY A 50 5.53 -18.00 0.77
CA GLY A 50 4.76 -16.79 1.03
C GLY A 50 3.79 -16.94 2.19
N GLU A 51 3.98 -17.95 3.05
CA GLU A 51 3.18 -18.18 4.25
C GLU A 51 3.87 -17.60 5.48
N GLY A 52 3.11 -17.16 6.48
CA GLY A 52 3.68 -16.60 7.69
C GLY A 52 2.67 -16.51 8.82
N ARG A 53 3.18 -16.42 10.05
CA ARG A 53 2.34 -16.27 11.24
C ARG A 53 2.12 -14.78 11.52
N PHE A 54 0.92 -14.42 11.99
CA PHE A 54 0.66 -13.06 12.46
C PHE A 54 1.67 -12.60 13.53
N SER A 55 2.17 -13.51 14.38
CA SER A 55 3.22 -13.20 15.35
C SER A 55 4.52 -12.69 14.72
N ASP A 56 4.89 -13.22 13.55
CA ASP A 56 6.13 -12.83 12.86
C ASP A 56 5.95 -11.50 12.13
N ILE A 57 4.75 -11.29 11.56
CA ILE A 57 4.36 -9.99 10.97
C ILE A 57 4.36 -8.89 12.05
N ILE A 58 3.77 -9.16 13.22
CA ILE A 58 3.74 -8.21 14.34
C ILE A 58 5.16 -7.86 14.81
N LYS A 59 6.06 -8.86 14.93
CA LYS A 59 7.48 -8.61 15.24
C LYS A 59 8.17 -7.76 14.16
N GLY A 60 7.84 -7.97 12.89
CA GLY A 60 8.35 -7.16 11.78
C GLY A 60 7.89 -5.69 11.87
N VAL A 61 6.61 -5.47 12.18
CA VAL A 61 6.05 -4.12 12.42
C VAL A 61 6.74 -3.46 13.61
N GLN A 62 6.87 -4.18 14.73
CA GLN A 62 7.58 -3.70 15.92
C GLN A 62 9.02 -3.31 15.60
N TRP A 63 9.76 -4.17 14.89
CA TRP A 63 11.13 -3.87 14.50
C TRP A 63 11.22 -2.61 13.63
N ALA A 64 10.27 -2.41 12.70
CA ALA A 64 10.22 -1.22 11.87
C ALA A 64 10.02 0.05 12.71
N VAL A 65 9.11 0.01 13.69
CA VAL A 65 8.89 1.11 14.64
C VAL A 65 10.16 1.41 15.46
N GLU A 66 10.81 0.38 15.98
CA GLU A 66 12.04 0.52 16.79
C GLU A 66 13.23 1.06 15.99
N ASN A 67 13.25 0.84 14.67
CA ASN A 67 14.37 1.24 13.80
C ASN A 67 14.05 2.45 12.91
N LYS A 68 12.84 3.02 13.00
CA LYS A 68 12.38 4.04 12.04
C LYS A 68 13.28 5.27 11.99
N ASP A 69 13.80 5.72 13.13
CA ASP A 69 14.62 6.95 13.17
C ASP A 69 16.03 6.69 12.64
N ARG A 70 16.59 5.51 12.96
CA ARG A 70 17.92 5.10 12.50
C ARG A 70 17.97 4.88 11.00
N LEU A 71 16.90 4.36 10.42
CA LEU A 71 16.81 3.98 9.01
C LEU A 71 15.96 4.95 8.18
N ASN A 72 15.44 6.00 8.79
CA ASN A 72 14.48 6.93 8.19
C ASN A 72 13.27 6.23 7.53
N ILE A 73 12.72 5.20 8.20
CA ILE A 73 11.52 4.49 7.72
C ILE A 73 10.32 5.42 7.94
N LYS A 74 9.53 5.63 6.89
CA LYS A 74 8.32 6.47 6.94
C LYS A 74 7.05 5.74 6.49
N VAL A 75 7.18 4.77 5.58
CA VAL A 75 6.06 4.02 5.01
C VAL A 75 6.28 2.53 5.26
N LEU A 76 5.22 1.81 5.64
CA LEU A 76 5.21 0.35 5.72
C LEU A 76 4.32 -0.19 4.61
N ASN A 77 4.79 -1.14 3.81
CA ASN A 77 3.95 -1.85 2.86
C ASN A 77 3.71 -3.29 3.33
N LEU A 78 2.45 -3.66 3.55
CA LEU A 78 2.04 -5.01 3.92
C LEU A 78 1.15 -5.58 2.80
N SER A 79 1.80 -6.17 1.81
CA SER A 79 1.17 -6.87 0.70
C SER A 79 0.80 -8.32 1.03
N LEU A 80 0.24 -8.51 2.23
CA LEU A 80 -0.10 -9.80 2.84
C LEU A 80 -1.42 -9.67 3.58
N GLY A 81 -2.00 -10.79 3.99
CA GLY A 81 -3.15 -10.77 4.86
C GLY A 81 -3.71 -12.14 5.17
N GLY A 82 -4.79 -12.16 5.95
CA GLY A 82 -5.55 -13.36 6.25
C GLY A 82 -6.98 -13.03 6.66
N THR A 83 -7.73 -14.03 7.10
CA THR A 83 -9.15 -13.85 7.45
C THR A 83 -9.34 -12.88 8.62
N ALA A 84 -10.09 -11.79 8.39
CA ALA A 84 -10.55 -10.89 9.45
C ALA A 84 -11.69 -11.53 10.25
N SER A 85 -11.34 -12.22 11.34
CA SER A 85 -12.30 -12.96 12.17
C SER A 85 -12.79 -12.19 13.41
N LYS A 86 -12.12 -11.10 13.79
CA LYS A 86 -12.39 -10.29 14.98
C LYS A 86 -12.51 -8.81 14.62
N PRO A 87 -13.21 -8.00 15.42
CA PRO A 87 -13.13 -6.53 15.35
C PRO A 87 -11.69 -6.03 15.29
N TYR A 88 -11.42 -4.95 14.54
CA TYR A 88 -10.04 -4.41 14.46
C TYR A 88 -9.47 -4.03 15.83
N ALA A 89 -10.33 -3.63 16.78
CA ALA A 89 -9.92 -3.30 18.13
C ALA A 89 -9.38 -4.52 18.92
N GLU A 90 -9.70 -5.74 18.47
CA GLU A 90 -9.28 -7.00 19.09
C GLU A 90 -8.29 -7.81 18.22
N ASP A 91 -7.97 -7.32 17.01
CA ASP A 91 -6.99 -7.93 16.12
C ASP A 91 -5.57 -7.47 16.51
N PRO A 92 -4.68 -8.37 16.96
CA PRO A 92 -3.33 -7.98 17.40
C PRO A 92 -2.47 -7.35 16.29
N LEU A 93 -2.68 -7.74 15.02
CA LEU A 93 -1.97 -7.13 13.90
C LEU A 93 -2.51 -5.72 13.61
N ALA A 94 -3.82 -5.52 13.72
CA ALA A 94 -4.41 -4.19 13.62
C ALA A 94 -3.91 -3.26 14.74
N GLN A 95 -3.82 -3.76 15.98
CA GLN A 95 -3.25 -3.02 17.11
C GLN A 95 -1.76 -2.68 16.90
N ALA A 96 -0.97 -3.59 16.33
CA ALA A 96 0.43 -3.32 16.02
C ALA A 96 0.59 -2.21 14.96
N LEU A 97 -0.28 -2.21 13.95
CA LEU A 97 -0.28 -1.16 12.92
C LEU A 97 -0.82 0.17 13.43
N ASP A 98 -1.78 0.15 14.36
CA ASP A 98 -2.20 1.35 15.09
C ASP A 98 -1.03 1.96 15.85
N ALA A 99 -0.25 1.16 16.58
CA ALA A 99 0.96 1.63 17.25
C ALA A 99 1.99 2.21 16.26
N ALA A 100 2.17 1.59 15.08
CA ALA A 100 3.03 2.12 14.04
C ALA A 100 2.53 3.46 13.48
N TRP A 101 1.22 3.59 13.27
CA TRP A 101 0.57 4.84 12.86
C TRP A 101 0.79 5.96 13.88
N GLN A 102 0.56 5.68 15.16
CA GLN A 102 0.79 6.64 16.24
C GLN A 102 2.28 7.02 16.39
N ALA A 103 3.20 6.14 15.99
CA ALA A 103 4.62 6.44 15.91
C ALA A 103 5.02 7.27 14.67
N GLY A 104 4.06 7.66 13.83
CA GLY A 104 4.27 8.49 12.64
C GLY A 104 4.66 7.71 11.38
N LEU A 105 4.58 6.38 11.39
CA LEU A 105 4.71 5.57 10.18
C LEU A 105 3.38 5.55 9.42
N PHE A 106 3.44 5.43 8.09
CA PHE A 106 2.27 5.31 7.24
C PHE A 106 2.11 3.86 6.72
N PRO A 107 1.24 3.02 7.31
CA PRO A 107 1.04 1.66 6.85
C PRO A 107 0.07 1.60 5.68
N VAL A 108 0.55 1.05 4.56
CA VAL A 108 -0.21 0.75 3.35
C VAL A 108 -0.39 -0.76 3.26
N VAL A 109 -1.63 -1.20 3.14
CA VAL A 109 -1.99 -2.61 3.25
C VAL A 109 -2.86 -3.05 2.08
N ALA A 110 -2.63 -4.27 1.60
CA ALA A 110 -3.48 -4.87 0.58
C ALA A 110 -4.89 -5.17 1.13
N ALA A 111 -5.94 -4.93 0.32
CA ALA A 111 -7.31 -5.21 0.73
C ALA A 111 -7.63 -6.71 0.85
N GLY A 112 -6.89 -7.56 0.14
CA GLY A 112 -7.14 -9.00 0.00
C GLY A 112 -7.60 -9.37 -1.41
N ASN A 113 -7.59 -10.68 -1.70
CA ASN A 113 -7.92 -11.23 -3.02
C ASN A 113 -9.14 -12.17 -2.98
N ASP A 114 -10.03 -11.98 -2.00
CA ASP A 114 -11.18 -12.85 -1.71
C ASP A 114 -12.51 -12.34 -2.31
N GLY A 115 -12.45 -11.36 -3.22
CA GLY A 115 -13.60 -10.91 -4.00
C GLY A 115 -14.19 -12.01 -4.91
N PRO A 116 -15.33 -11.79 -5.57
CA PRO A 116 -16.03 -10.50 -5.74
C PRO A 116 -17.16 -10.27 -4.73
N PHE A 117 -17.36 -11.16 -3.74
CA PHE A 117 -18.41 -10.98 -2.75
C PHE A 117 -18.06 -9.86 -1.75
N THR A 118 -19.08 -9.26 -1.15
CA THR A 118 -18.93 -8.26 -0.08
C THR A 118 -18.40 -8.90 1.20
N ARG A 119 -17.90 -8.08 2.13
CA ARG A 119 -17.36 -8.53 3.43
C ARG A 119 -16.15 -9.46 3.32
N THR A 120 -15.27 -9.16 2.36
CA THR A 120 -14.07 -9.97 2.04
C THR A 120 -12.77 -9.23 2.33
N ILE A 121 -12.81 -8.00 2.87
CA ILE A 121 -11.61 -7.29 3.35
C ILE A 121 -10.90 -8.10 4.44
N THR A 122 -9.61 -8.35 4.22
CA THR A 122 -8.76 -9.18 5.09
C THR A 122 -8.21 -8.40 6.29
N THR A 123 -7.58 -9.10 7.23
CA THR A 123 -6.61 -8.47 8.15
C THR A 123 -5.26 -8.34 7.45
N PRO A 124 -4.54 -7.21 7.57
CA PRO A 124 -4.88 -6.01 8.35
C PRO A 124 -5.73 -4.96 7.62
N GLY A 125 -6.19 -5.22 6.39
CA GLY A 125 -6.98 -4.28 5.58
C GLY A 125 -8.26 -3.73 6.24
N HIS A 126 -8.81 -4.42 7.23
CA HIS A 126 -10.00 -3.96 7.96
C HIS A 126 -9.70 -2.92 9.08
N ALA A 127 -8.43 -2.63 9.39
CA ALA A 127 -8.04 -1.67 10.41
C ALA A 127 -8.35 -0.21 10.02
N LEU A 128 -8.54 0.67 11.01
CA LEU A 128 -8.78 2.11 10.79
C LEU A 128 -7.53 2.86 10.34
N ASN A 129 -6.45 2.69 11.10
CA ASN A 129 -5.21 3.46 11.01
C ASN A 129 -4.20 2.79 10.07
N VAL A 130 -4.68 2.54 8.85
CA VAL A 130 -3.92 2.03 7.68
C VAL A 130 -4.54 2.60 6.41
N MET A 131 -3.77 2.69 5.33
CA MET A 131 -4.30 2.88 3.98
C MET A 131 -4.58 1.53 3.34
N THR A 132 -5.86 1.15 3.22
CA THR A 132 -6.26 -0.13 2.61
C THR A 132 -6.46 0.04 1.11
N VAL A 133 -5.75 -0.74 0.30
CA VAL A 133 -5.69 -0.57 -1.16
C VAL A 133 -6.30 -1.76 -1.89
N GLY A 134 -7.35 -1.53 -2.66
CA GLY A 134 -7.91 -2.50 -3.61
C GLY A 134 -7.22 -2.43 -4.98
N ALA A 135 -7.57 -3.37 -5.87
CA ALA A 135 -6.93 -3.50 -7.18
C ALA A 135 -7.86 -3.05 -8.32
N SER A 136 -7.41 -2.09 -9.13
CA SER A 136 -8.04 -1.77 -10.41
C SER A 136 -7.42 -2.57 -11.57
N ASP A 137 -8.22 -2.76 -12.60
CA ASP A 137 -7.88 -3.31 -13.91
C ASP A 137 -8.03 -2.18 -14.93
N ASP A 138 -6.89 -1.68 -15.39
CA ASP A 138 -6.77 -0.56 -16.33
C ASP A 138 -7.02 -0.94 -17.79
N LYS A 139 -7.33 -2.21 -18.06
CA LYS A 139 -7.54 -2.75 -19.42
C LYS A 139 -6.38 -2.51 -20.40
N ALA A 140 -5.20 -2.13 -19.91
CA ALA A 140 -4.10 -1.57 -20.69
C ALA A 140 -4.52 -0.40 -21.60
N THR A 141 -5.46 0.42 -21.14
CA THR A 141 -5.90 1.66 -21.77
C THR A 141 -5.48 2.85 -20.89
N PRO A 142 -5.15 4.01 -21.49
CA PRO A 142 -4.84 5.23 -20.74
C PRO A 142 -6.09 5.98 -20.25
N ASP A 143 -7.26 5.68 -20.81
CA ASP A 143 -8.53 6.24 -20.37
C ASP A 143 -9.12 5.39 -19.25
N ILE A 144 -9.54 6.02 -18.16
CA ILE A 144 -10.10 5.34 -16.99
C ILE A 144 -11.59 4.99 -17.16
N SER A 145 -12.21 5.36 -18.27
CA SER A 145 -13.65 5.19 -18.47
C SER A 145 -14.09 3.72 -18.55
N ASP A 146 -13.18 2.82 -18.94
CA ASP A 146 -13.38 1.37 -18.95
C ASP A 146 -12.73 0.62 -17.78
N ASP A 147 -12.01 1.34 -16.90
CA ASP A 147 -11.38 0.79 -15.70
C ASP A 147 -12.43 0.20 -14.74
N LYS A 148 -12.08 -0.97 -14.21
CA LYS A 148 -12.91 -1.68 -13.22
C LYS A 148 -12.07 -2.05 -12.01
N VAL A 149 -12.73 -2.29 -10.89
CA VAL A 149 -12.09 -3.00 -9.80
C VAL A 149 -11.97 -4.48 -10.18
N GLY A 150 -10.78 -5.06 -10.03
CA GLY A 150 -10.50 -6.46 -10.32
C GLY A 150 -11.47 -7.37 -9.54
N SER A 151 -11.95 -8.44 -10.17
CA SER A 151 -12.96 -9.32 -9.56
C SER A 151 -12.46 -9.98 -8.27
N PHE A 152 -11.16 -10.24 -8.17
CA PHE A 152 -10.53 -10.79 -6.96
C PHE A 152 -10.39 -9.76 -5.84
N SER A 153 -10.37 -8.45 -6.13
CA SER A 153 -10.13 -7.43 -5.09
C SER A 153 -11.20 -7.55 -4.03
N SER A 154 -10.78 -7.74 -2.78
CA SER A 154 -11.67 -7.82 -1.63
C SER A 154 -12.47 -6.53 -1.47
N ARG A 155 -13.71 -6.68 -0.98
CA ARG A 155 -14.73 -5.63 -0.93
C ARG A 155 -15.30 -5.49 0.46
N GLY A 156 -15.60 -4.26 0.83
CA GLY A 156 -16.30 -3.92 2.05
C GLY A 156 -17.79 -4.30 2.02
N PRO A 157 -18.54 -3.83 3.02
CA PRO A 157 -18.00 -3.30 4.27
C PRO A 157 -17.19 -4.36 5.01
N THR A 158 -16.33 -4.00 5.97
CA THR A 158 -15.54 -5.01 6.71
C THR A 158 -16.46 -6.01 7.40
N ARG A 159 -16.07 -7.30 7.42
CA ARG A 159 -16.91 -8.36 7.99
C ARG A 159 -17.22 -8.13 9.48
N PRO A 160 -16.25 -7.82 10.35
CA PRO A 160 -16.49 -7.70 11.79
C PRO A 160 -17.18 -6.38 12.19
N ASP A 161 -16.71 -5.25 11.65
CA ASP A 161 -17.07 -3.90 12.14
C ASP A 161 -17.99 -3.13 11.19
N GLY A 162 -18.20 -3.60 9.96
CA GLY A 162 -19.05 -2.92 8.99
C GLY A 162 -18.46 -1.62 8.42
N LEU A 163 -17.14 -1.43 8.49
CA LEU A 163 -16.46 -0.23 8.02
C LEU A 163 -16.39 -0.16 6.48
N MET A 164 -16.44 1.05 5.93
CA MET A 164 -16.25 1.29 4.50
C MET A 164 -14.77 1.11 4.14
N LYS A 165 -14.48 0.07 3.36
CA LYS A 165 -13.15 -0.32 2.86
C LYS A 165 -13.32 -0.94 1.46
N PRO A 166 -12.32 -0.88 0.56
CA PRO A 166 -10.98 -0.29 0.76
C PRO A 166 -11.03 1.25 0.88
N ASP A 167 -9.93 1.88 1.25
CA ASP A 167 -9.86 3.35 1.29
C ASP A 167 -9.78 3.94 -0.12
N ILE A 168 -8.99 3.32 -1.00
CA ILE A 168 -8.77 3.67 -2.41
C ILE A 168 -8.45 2.40 -3.22
N VAL A 169 -8.37 2.52 -4.54
CA VAL A 169 -7.82 1.49 -5.43
C VAL A 169 -6.59 1.99 -6.20
N ALA A 170 -5.73 1.07 -6.62
CA ALA A 170 -4.59 1.33 -7.50
C ALA A 170 -4.41 0.17 -8.50
N PRO A 171 -3.73 0.38 -9.63
CA PRO A 171 -3.48 -0.67 -10.62
C PRO A 171 -2.93 -1.94 -9.98
N GLY A 172 -3.62 -3.05 -10.18
CA GLY A 172 -3.27 -4.35 -9.57
C GLY A 172 -3.47 -5.55 -10.48
N VAL A 173 -3.82 -5.33 -11.75
CA VAL A 173 -4.02 -6.40 -12.75
C VAL A 173 -2.91 -6.33 -13.79
N ARG A 174 -2.16 -7.44 -13.94
CA ARG A 174 -1.04 -7.59 -14.88
C ARG A 174 0.05 -6.52 -14.71
N ILE A 175 0.44 -6.28 -13.46
CA ILE A 175 1.52 -5.34 -13.13
C ILE A 175 2.88 -6.02 -13.35
N THR A 176 3.72 -5.38 -14.16
CA THR A 176 5.07 -5.83 -14.47
C THR A 176 6.07 -5.16 -13.55
N SER A 177 6.89 -5.96 -12.85
CA SER A 177 7.88 -5.49 -11.88
C SER A 177 9.04 -6.49 -11.77
N ALA A 178 10.06 -6.16 -10.98
CA ALA A 178 11.29 -6.93 -10.82
C ALA A 178 11.01 -8.41 -10.52
N ASP A 179 11.80 -9.29 -11.13
CA ASP A 179 11.79 -10.73 -10.88
C ASP A 179 12.95 -11.11 -9.97
N ALA A 180 12.71 -11.94 -8.95
CA ALA A 180 13.77 -12.42 -8.05
C ALA A 180 14.63 -13.52 -8.68
N PHE A 181 14.12 -14.18 -9.73
CA PHE A 181 14.75 -15.37 -10.31
C PHE A 181 15.40 -15.11 -11.67
N SER A 182 15.43 -13.85 -12.11
CA SER A 182 16.10 -13.41 -13.33
C SER A 182 16.53 -11.94 -13.21
N ASP A 183 17.44 -11.49 -14.08
CA ASP A 183 17.85 -10.08 -14.15
C ASP A 183 16.79 -9.18 -14.86
N GLY A 184 15.52 -9.58 -14.81
CA GLY A 184 14.45 -9.02 -15.62
C GLY A 184 13.19 -8.70 -14.83
N TYR A 185 12.05 -8.86 -15.51
CA TYR A 185 10.74 -8.49 -14.99
C TYR A 185 9.75 -9.63 -15.17
N THR A 186 8.78 -9.70 -14.27
CA THR A 186 7.67 -10.64 -14.33
C THR A 186 6.35 -9.92 -14.07
N THR A 187 5.25 -10.50 -14.55
CA THR A 187 3.91 -9.91 -14.46
C THR A 187 3.06 -10.67 -13.45
N LYS A 188 2.48 -9.95 -12.49
CA LYS A 188 1.60 -10.52 -11.46
C LYS A 188 0.32 -9.69 -11.32
N SER A 189 -0.70 -10.28 -10.71
CA SER A 189 -1.96 -9.62 -10.39
C SER A 189 -2.31 -9.86 -8.91
N GLY A 190 -2.87 -8.85 -8.26
CA GLY A 190 -3.29 -8.93 -6.87
C GLY A 190 -3.33 -7.55 -6.21
N THR A 191 -4.05 -7.44 -5.09
CA THR A 191 -3.97 -6.24 -4.24
C THR A 191 -2.58 -6.03 -3.64
N SER A 192 -1.77 -7.11 -3.58
CA SER A 192 -0.33 -7.05 -3.30
C SER A 192 0.47 -6.22 -4.30
N MET A 193 -0.02 -6.00 -5.53
CA MET A 193 0.65 -5.15 -6.52
C MET A 193 0.16 -3.70 -6.44
N SER A 194 -1.08 -3.49 -5.98
CA SER A 194 -1.66 -2.16 -5.79
C SER A 194 -1.09 -1.43 -4.56
N ALA A 195 -0.97 -2.14 -3.43
CA ALA A 195 -0.45 -1.58 -2.18
C ALA A 195 0.95 -0.92 -2.31
N PRO A 196 1.97 -1.55 -2.92
CA PRO A 196 3.30 -0.94 -3.04
C PRO A 196 3.32 0.29 -3.95
N MET A 197 2.41 0.39 -4.93
CA MET A 197 2.28 1.60 -5.74
C MET A 197 1.85 2.79 -4.89
N VAL A 198 0.85 2.60 -4.03
CA VAL A 198 0.40 3.63 -3.07
C VAL A 198 1.47 3.92 -2.01
N ALA A 199 2.24 2.92 -1.59
CA ALA A 199 3.38 3.12 -0.69
C ALA A 199 4.46 4.02 -1.32
N GLY A 200 4.78 3.82 -2.60
CA GLY A 200 5.68 4.72 -3.32
C GLY A 200 5.10 6.13 -3.50
N ILE A 201 3.81 6.26 -3.81
CA ILE A 201 3.15 7.58 -3.85
C ILE A 201 3.25 8.28 -2.49
N ALA A 202 3.03 7.56 -1.38
CA ALA A 202 3.20 8.13 -0.05
C ALA A 202 4.65 8.59 0.21
N ALA A 203 5.65 7.86 -0.29
CA ALA A 203 7.05 8.28 -0.21
C ALA A 203 7.32 9.58 -1.00
N LEU A 204 6.75 9.74 -2.20
CA LEU A 204 6.82 10.99 -2.96
C LEU A 204 6.14 12.17 -2.24
N LEU A 205 4.97 11.93 -1.63
CA LEU A 205 4.29 12.96 -0.84
C LEU A 205 5.11 13.38 0.38
N LEU A 206 5.79 12.43 1.04
CA LEU A 206 6.70 12.70 2.16
C LEU A 206 8.02 13.34 1.73
N GLU A 207 8.44 13.18 0.48
CA GLU A 207 9.56 13.95 -0.08
C GLU A 207 9.17 15.43 -0.21
N ALA A 208 7.95 15.70 -0.69
CA ALA A 208 7.42 17.06 -0.84
C ALA A 208 7.09 17.74 0.51
N ASP A 209 6.50 16.99 1.45
CA ASP A 209 6.25 17.43 2.83
C ASP A 209 6.72 16.37 3.84
N PRO A 210 7.97 16.46 4.31
CA PRO A 210 8.53 15.53 5.29
C PRO A 210 7.85 15.55 6.68
N GLN A 211 6.99 16.54 6.95
CA GLN A 211 6.24 16.67 8.21
C GLN A 211 4.79 16.19 8.09
N ALA A 212 4.34 15.79 6.88
CA ALA A 212 3.00 15.28 6.68
C ALA A 212 2.72 14.08 7.61
N THR A 213 1.63 14.18 8.38
CA THR A 213 1.19 13.11 9.25
C THR A 213 0.55 11.98 8.44
N PRO A 214 0.51 10.74 8.98
CA PRO A 214 -0.24 9.65 8.36
C PRO A 214 -1.69 10.01 8.01
N GLU A 215 -2.35 10.81 8.85
CA GLU A 215 -3.71 11.28 8.61
C GLU A 215 -3.79 12.26 7.45
N GLN A 216 -2.86 13.21 7.35
CA GLN A 216 -2.78 14.14 6.22
C GLN A 216 -2.54 13.39 4.89
N LEU A 217 -1.60 12.44 4.87
CA LEU A 217 -1.35 11.58 3.70
C LEU A 217 -2.60 10.81 3.28
N LYS A 218 -3.26 10.14 4.24
CA LYS A 218 -4.48 9.36 3.98
C LYS A 218 -5.61 10.24 3.46
N ASN A 219 -5.84 11.39 4.08
CA ASN A 219 -6.90 12.31 3.69
C ASN A 219 -6.63 12.93 2.31
N ALA A 220 -5.40 13.35 2.03
CA ALA A 220 -5.03 13.89 0.72
C ALA A 220 -5.29 12.88 -0.40
N MET A 221 -4.81 11.64 -0.24
CA MET A 221 -5.03 10.58 -1.23
C MET A 221 -6.51 10.24 -1.42
N LYS A 222 -7.29 10.11 -0.33
CA LYS A 222 -8.72 9.84 -0.42
C LYS A 222 -9.50 10.99 -1.06
N ALA A 223 -9.19 12.24 -0.70
CA ALA A 223 -9.87 13.42 -1.26
C ALA A 223 -9.57 13.62 -2.75
N SER A 224 -8.43 13.11 -3.22
CA SER A 224 -7.98 13.21 -4.61
C SER A 224 -8.37 12.03 -5.51
N GLY A 225 -9.02 10.99 -4.96
CA GLY A 225 -9.31 9.76 -5.69
C GLY A 225 -10.17 9.99 -6.92
N ARG A 226 -9.78 9.40 -8.06
CA ARG A 226 -10.52 9.47 -9.31
C ARG A 226 -11.61 8.39 -9.33
N HIS A 227 -12.87 8.83 -9.34
CA HIS A 227 -14.00 7.91 -9.40
C HIS A 227 -13.97 7.07 -10.69
N LEU A 228 -13.97 5.74 -10.54
CA LEU A 228 -14.09 4.79 -11.63
C LEU A 228 -15.57 4.52 -11.90
N VAL A 229 -16.05 4.93 -13.07
CA VAL A 229 -17.47 4.80 -13.47
C VAL A 229 -17.93 3.34 -13.47
N LEU A 230 -17.03 2.41 -13.82
CA LEU A 230 -17.31 0.96 -13.80
C LEU A 230 -16.67 0.25 -12.59
N GLY A 231 -16.21 1.02 -11.58
CA GLY A 231 -15.52 0.52 -10.41
C GLY A 231 -16.42 -0.06 -9.31
N GLY A 232 -17.73 0.15 -9.38
CA GLY A 232 -18.69 -0.24 -8.33
C GLY A 232 -18.93 0.88 -7.31
N ASP A 233 -19.54 0.57 -6.17
CA ASP A 233 -19.77 1.57 -5.11
C ASP A 233 -18.53 1.75 -4.21
N GLU A 234 -18.62 2.60 -3.19
CA GLU A 234 -17.53 2.91 -2.25
C GLU A 234 -17.03 1.67 -1.48
N THR A 235 -17.85 0.62 -1.31
CA THR A 235 -17.38 -0.65 -0.71
C THR A 235 -16.49 -1.46 -1.66
N VAL A 236 -16.45 -1.09 -2.94
CA VAL A 236 -15.65 -1.77 -3.97
C VAL A 236 -14.43 -0.93 -4.34
N GLN A 237 -14.62 0.36 -4.64
CA GLN A 237 -13.54 1.24 -5.11
C GLN A 237 -13.00 2.22 -4.06
N GLY A 238 -13.59 2.28 -2.86
CA GLY A 238 -13.26 3.31 -1.88
C GLY A 238 -13.51 4.71 -2.44
N ALA A 239 -12.58 5.62 -2.20
CA ALA A 239 -12.62 6.97 -2.77
C ALA A 239 -12.20 7.03 -4.26
N GLY A 240 -11.96 5.88 -4.91
CA GLY A 240 -11.59 5.78 -6.32
C GLY A 240 -10.11 5.45 -6.53
N LEU A 241 -9.68 5.57 -7.78
CA LEU A 241 -8.32 5.33 -8.23
C LEU A 241 -7.37 6.40 -7.69
N VAL A 242 -6.24 5.98 -7.12
CA VAL A 242 -5.21 6.90 -6.61
C VAL A 242 -4.72 7.87 -7.69
N ASP A 243 -4.54 9.14 -7.31
CA ASP A 243 -3.97 10.19 -8.16
C ASP A 243 -2.86 10.92 -7.39
N ALA A 244 -1.61 10.65 -7.76
CA ALA A 244 -0.44 11.17 -7.05
C ALA A 244 -0.32 12.71 -7.15
N VAL A 245 -0.66 13.28 -8.30
CA VAL A 245 -0.53 14.73 -8.54
C VAL A 245 -1.62 15.46 -7.78
N ALA A 246 -2.87 15.00 -7.89
CA ALA A 246 -3.97 15.60 -7.15
C ALA A 246 -3.79 15.41 -5.63
N ALA A 247 -3.23 14.29 -5.17
CA ALA A 247 -2.92 14.10 -3.76
C ALA A 247 -1.86 15.11 -3.25
N LEU A 248 -0.84 15.43 -4.06
CA LEU A 248 0.16 16.44 -3.72
C LEU A 248 -0.47 17.84 -3.62
N ASP A 249 -1.36 18.18 -4.55
CA ASP A 249 -2.10 19.44 -4.52
C ASP A 249 -3.00 19.54 -3.28
N GLN A 250 -3.70 18.46 -2.91
CA GLN A 250 -4.52 18.38 -1.70
C GLN A 250 -3.68 18.52 -0.42
N LEU A 251 -2.51 17.88 -0.38
CA LEU A 251 -1.62 17.95 0.77
C LEU A 251 -1.11 19.39 0.97
N SER A 252 -0.75 20.07 -0.11
CA SER A 252 -0.27 21.46 -0.10
C SER A 252 -1.33 22.48 0.34
N GLN A 253 -2.60 22.15 0.18
CA GLN A 253 -3.73 23.01 0.59
C GLN A 253 -4.16 22.79 2.04
N SER A 254 -3.61 21.78 2.73
CA SER A 254 -3.97 21.48 4.12
C SER A 254 -3.47 22.59 5.06
N PRO A 255 -4.30 23.11 6.00
CA PRO A 255 -4.04 24.35 6.75
C PRO A 255 -2.78 24.41 7.64
N ALA A 256 -1.93 23.38 7.66
CA ALA A 256 -0.66 23.39 8.39
C ALA A 256 0.41 24.30 7.75
N LEU A 257 0.24 24.70 6.49
CA LEU A 257 1.22 25.52 5.75
C LEU A 257 0.98 27.05 5.84
N ALA A 258 -0.10 27.51 6.47
CA ALA A 258 -0.36 28.95 6.61
C ALA A 258 0.50 29.66 7.68
N GLY A 259 1.44 28.95 8.33
CA GLY A 259 2.11 29.40 9.55
C GLY A 259 3.62 29.70 9.49
N SER A 260 4.33 29.53 8.37
CA SER A 260 5.81 29.64 8.37
C SER A 260 6.43 30.54 7.29
N ALA A 261 5.65 31.33 6.56
CA ALA A 261 6.22 32.38 5.72
C ALA A 261 6.57 33.63 6.58
N THR A 262 7.70 33.59 7.28
CA THR A 262 8.39 34.83 7.69
C THR A 262 9.22 35.34 6.53
N PRO A 263 8.97 36.56 6.02
CA PRO A 263 9.79 37.15 4.97
C PRO A 263 11.15 37.53 5.54
N ARG A 264 12.23 37.19 4.83
CA ARG A 264 13.50 37.91 4.91
C ARG A 264 13.55 38.95 3.81
#